data_AF-A0A3D0M9G4-F1
#
_entry.id   AF-A0A3D0M9G4-F1
#
_cell.length_a   1.000
_cell.length_b   1.000
_cell.length_c   1.000
_cell.angle_alpha   90.00
_cell.angle_beta   90.00
_cell.angle_gamma   90.00
#
_symmetry.space_group_name_H-M   'P 1'
#
loop_
_entity.id
_entity.type
_entity.pdbx_description
1 polymer ?
#
loop_
_entity_poly.entity_id
_entity_poly.type
_entity_poly.pdbx_seq_one_letter_code
_entity_poly.pdbx_strand_id
1 'polypeptide(L)'
;EFLLAIEAMQKRFDKLNSSLQMSHLTGEQFAETAKILFRENPEQFDALTAEQLAKYCELACGEKTYPKRLEWPNAGVVCDTRFVTNDEWKMLRHVGIGGSDAAVVLGVSPYKTARRLYYEKIAQPELVKEDETAKQLIFDRGHYVEPAVIKAFCSASGAVVVPEYRMFRSLEYPMLTANIDAIVKMPDGSLAVFEAKTTVPGNWQAWAYDAVPPQYVPQPRQYVGVLSDPRIKKAYIGVLFTHDLEAGGFYGGSDYREEDAKFREISIGPEEIKAQFDAESKWWDEHILGAEIPDRSQNGEQELETQSVYEFHSVDKGKAVELPSETEGILRKYLDITEQKSCLKTQMDTLDKDLDNLKVALREAMGTAETGTLETADGRIYTVTDKETAGRKTIDSKKLKIALPDVYDRFMKAGDSTIRTTVKITGKKEI
;
A
#
# COMPACT_ATOMS: atom_id res chain seq x y z
N GLU A 1 -21.98 7.30 -8.56
CA GLU A 1 -20.86 6.76 -9.38
C GLU A 1 -20.58 5.28 -9.13
N PHE A 2 -20.36 4.85 -7.88
CA PHE A 2 -20.12 3.43 -7.54
C PHE A 2 -21.08 2.43 -8.21
N LEU A 3 -22.40 2.60 -8.05
CA LEU A 3 -23.39 1.68 -8.66
C LEU A 3 -23.29 1.62 -10.19
N LEU A 4 -23.02 2.76 -10.84
CA LEU A 4 -22.85 2.81 -12.30
C LEU A 4 -21.62 2.03 -12.74
N ALA A 5 -20.51 2.12 -12.00
CA ALA A 5 -19.30 1.35 -12.27
C ALA A 5 -19.54 -0.16 -12.10
N ILE A 6 -20.25 -0.57 -11.04
CA ILE A 6 -20.62 -1.98 -10.83
C ILE A 6 -21.51 -2.49 -11.97
N GLU A 7 -22.54 -1.72 -12.36
CA GLU A 7 -23.42 -2.08 -13.49
C GLU A 7 -22.67 -2.18 -14.83
N ALA A 8 -21.73 -1.26 -15.08
CA ALA A 8 -20.90 -1.29 -16.28
C ALA A 8 -20.02 -2.55 -16.33
N MET A 9 -19.37 -2.90 -15.21
CA MET A 9 -18.60 -4.13 -15.09
C MET A 9 -19.48 -5.37 -15.31
N GLN A 10 -20.66 -5.43 -14.69
CA GLN A 10 -21.59 -6.57 -14.87
C GLN A 10 -21.96 -6.77 -16.35
N LYS A 11 -22.37 -5.69 -17.03
CA LYS A 11 -22.65 -5.74 -18.49
C LYS A 11 -21.44 -6.21 -19.30
N ARG A 12 -20.23 -5.80 -18.91
CA ARG A 12 -18.99 -6.24 -19.56
C ARG A 12 -18.75 -7.73 -19.37
N PHE A 13 -18.93 -8.26 -18.15
CA PHE A 13 -18.76 -9.68 -17.88
C PHE A 13 -19.83 -10.54 -18.55
N ASP A 14 -21.07 -10.07 -18.63
CA ASP A 14 -22.14 -10.74 -19.38
C ASP A 14 -21.83 -10.80 -20.88
N LYS A 15 -21.30 -9.69 -21.44
CA LYS A 15 -20.79 -9.67 -22.82
C LYS A 15 -19.66 -10.67 -23.01
N LEU A 16 -18.65 -10.69 -22.14
CA LEU A 16 -17.53 -11.63 -22.20
C LEU A 16 -18.00 -13.09 -22.18
N ASN A 17 -18.93 -13.42 -21.29
CA ASN A 17 -19.51 -14.77 -21.18
C ASN A 17 -20.30 -15.15 -22.44
N SER A 18 -21.12 -14.24 -22.95
CA SER A 18 -21.90 -14.46 -24.18
C SER A 18 -20.98 -14.63 -25.39
N SER A 19 -19.95 -13.79 -25.53
CA SER A 19 -18.93 -13.89 -26.58
C SER A 19 -18.17 -15.21 -26.51
N LEU A 20 -17.78 -15.66 -25.32
CA LEU A 20 -17.10 -16.94 -25.16
C LEU A 20 -17.99 -18.10 -25.64
N GLN A 21 -19.27 -18.12 -25.27
CA GLN A 21 -20.23 -19.14 -25.71
C GLN A 21 -20.45 -19.16 -27.23
N MET A 22 -20.36 -17.99 -27.87
CA MET A 22 -20.47 -17.83 -29.33
C MET A 22 -19.18 -18.20 -30.06
N SER A 23 -18.04 -18.23 -29.36
CA SER A 23 -16.73 -18.55 -29.94
C SER A 23 -16.43 -20.05 -29.90
N HIS A 24 -15.56 -20.51 -30.79
CA HIS A 24 -14.99 -21.86 -30.77
C HIS A 24 -13.74 -21.98 -29.89
N LEU A 25 -13.43 -20.96 -29.08
CA LEU A 25 -12.23 -20.89 -28.25
C LEU A 25 -12.46 -21.51 -26.87
N THR A 26 -11.38 -21.99 -26.25
CA THR A 26 -11.38 -22.25 -24.80
C THR A 26 -11.47 -20.94 -24.02
N GLY A 27 -11.94 -21.00 -22.76
CA GLY A 27 -12.05 -19.82 -21.91
C GLY A 27 -10.71 -19.12 -21.64
N GLU A 28 -9.62 -19.87 -21.69
CA GLU A 28 -8.26 -19.35 -21.58
C GLU A 28 -7.84 -18.61 -22.85
N GLN A 29 -7.97 -19.24 -24.02
CA GLN A 29 -7.65 -18.62 -25.31
C GLN A 29 -8.46 -17.34 -25.51
N PHE A 30 -9.77 -17.41 -25.27
CA PHE A 30 -10.66 -16.27 -25.42
C PHE A 30 -10.22 -15.10 -24.52
N ALA A 31 -10.00 -15.35 -23.22
CA ALA A 31 -9.65 -14.28 -22.30
C ALA A 31 -8.25 -13.70 -22.55
N GLU A 32 -7.29 -14.52 -22.95
CA GLU A 32 -5.94 -14.07 -23.30
C GLU A 32 -5.90 -13.22 -24.57
N THR A 33 -6.80 -13.46 -25.52
CA THR A 33 -6.97 -12.61 -26.70
C THR A 33 -7.80 -11.36 -26.39
N ALA A 34 -8.93 -11.51 -25.71
CA ALA A 34 -9.83 -10.40 -25.38
C ALA A 34 -9.15 -9.34 -24.51
N LYS A 35 -8.27 -9.74 -23.57
CA LYS A 35 -7.55 -8.79 -22.70
C LYS A 35 -6.64 -7.84 -23.50
N ILE A 36 -6.12 -8.27 -24.65
CA ILE A 36 -5.24 -7.43 -25.48
C ILE A 36 -6.05 -6.25 -25.99
N LEU A 37 -7.21 -6.51 -26.59
CA LEU A 37 -8.11 -5.47 -27.06
C LEU A 37 -8.58 -4.55 -25.93
N PHE A 38 -8.96 -5.12 -24.77
CA PHE A 38 -9.39 -4.32 -23.62
C PHE A 38 -8.29 -3.38 -23.13
N ARG A 39 -7.02 -3.83 -23.09
CA ARG A 39 -5.89 -3.01 -22.62
C ARG A 39 -5.45 -1.97 -23.64
N GLU A 40 -5.49 -2.29 -24.92
CA GLU A 40 -5.03 -1.38 -25.98
C GLU A 40 -6.08 -0.36 -26.38
N ASN A 41 -7.36 -0.75 -26.39
CA ASN A 41 -8.46 0.13 -26.79
C ASN A 41 -9.77 -0.21 -26.03
N PRO A 42 -9.90 0.24 -24.77
CA PRO A 42 -11.07 -0.02 -23.93
C PRO A 42 -12.38 0.48 -24.55
N GLU A 43 -12.35 1.65 -25.20
CA GLU A 43 -13.53 2.23 -25.85
C GLU A 43 -14.04 1.35 -27.00
N GLN A 44 -13.11 0.88 -27.84
CA GLN A 44 -13.46 -0.07 -28.89
C GLN A 44 -13.97 -1.38 -28.30
N PHE A 45 -13.31 -1.90 -27.26
CA PHE A 45 -13.75 -3.12 -26.59
C PHE A 45 -15.20 -3.00 -26.11
N ASP A 46 -15.54 -1.89 -25.46
CA ASP A 46 -16.86 -1.63 -24.92
C ASP A 46 -17.92 -1.44 -26.01
N ALA A 47 -17.56 -0.86 -27.16
CA ALA A 47 -18.46 -0.67 -28.31
C ALA A 47 -18.83 -1.96 -29.09
N LEU A 48 -18.03 -3.03 -28.99
CA LEU A 48 -18.32 -4.28 -29.71
C LEU A 48 -19.53 -5.02 -29.11
N THR A 49 -20.34 -5.63 -29.98
CA THR A 49 -21.34 -6.64 -29.57
C THR A 49 -20.67 -7.95 -29.16
N ALA A 50 -21.43 -8.86 -28.54
CA ALA A 50 -20.91 -10.16 -28.14
C ALA A 50 -20.39 -10.98 -29.34
N GLU A 51 -21.12 -10.97 -30.46
CA GLU A 51 -20.76 -11.67 -31.70
C GLU A 51 -19.50 -11.08 -32.35
N GLN A 52 -19.39 -9.75 -32.35
CA GLN A 52 -18.22 -9.07 -32.92
C GLN A 52 -16.97 -9.35 -32.10
N LEU A 53 -17.07 -9.34 -30.77
CA LEU A 53 -15.96 -9.67 -29.88
C LEU A 53 -15.56 -11.15 -30.01
N ALA A 54 -16.52 -12.07 -30.14
CA ALA A 54 -16.25 -13.48 -30.40
C ALA A 54 -15.43 -13.66 -31.69
N LYS A 55 -15.89 -13.06 -32.79
CA LYS A 55 -15.21 -13.12 -34.09
C LYS A 55 -13.83 -12.47 -34.06
N TYR A 56 -13.69 -11.33 -33.38
CA TYR A 56 -12.39 -10.70 -33.18
C TYR A 56 -11.43 -11.66 -32.48
N CYS A 57 -11.87 -12.29 -31.38
CA CYS A 57 -11.02 -13.20 -30.63
C CYS A 57 -10.64 -14.44 -31.44
N GLU A 58 -11.55 -15.01 -32.23
CA GLU A 58 -11.24 -16.15 -33.11
C GLU A 58 -10.20 -15.81 -34.17
N LEU A 59 -10.30 -14.62 -34.78
CA LEU A 59 -9.35 -14.17 -35.80
C LEU A 59 -7.98 -13.80 -35.21
N ALA A 60 -7.97 -13.24 -33.99
CA ALA A 60 -6.75 -12.81 -33.32
C ALA A 60 -6.09 -13.92 -32.47
N CYS A 61 -6.82 -14.99 -32.14
CA CYS A 61 -6.28 -16.11 -31.39
C CYS A 61 -5.25 -16.85 -32.25
N GLY A 62 -3.97 -16.73 -31.87
CA GLY A 62 -2.90 -17.52 -32.46
C GLY A 62 -2.93 -18.99 -32.02
N GLU A 63 -1.91 -19.76 -32.44
CA GLU A 63 -1.77 -21.20 -32.13
C GLU A 63 -1.30 -21.51 -30.70
N LYS A 64 -1.23 -20.50 -29.81
CA LYS A 64 -0.76 -20.71 -28.43
C LYS A 64 -1.79 -21.49 -27.62
N THR A 65 -1.30 -22.47 -26.88
CA THR A 65 -2.07 -23.20 -25.86
C THR A 65 -1.87 -22.55 -24.50
N TYR A 66 -2.94 -22.54 -23.71
CA TYR A 66 -2.93 -21.97 -22.37
C TYR A 66 -3.33 -23.05 -21.36
N PRO A 67 -2.71 -23.07 -20.16
CA PRO A 67 -3.08 -24.03 -19.12
C PRO A 67 -4.51 -23.77 -18.66
N LYS A 68 -5.30 -24.83 -18.52
CA LYS A 68 -6.67 -24.72 -17.99
C LYS A 68 -6.66 -24.03 -16.63
N ARG A 69 -7.60 -23.11 -16.42
CA ARG A 69 -7.79 -22.47 -15.13
C ARG A 69 -8.18 -23.48 -14.07
N LEU A 70 -7.79 -23.18 -12.83
CA LEU A 70 -8.27 -23.92 -11.69
C LEU A 70 -9.73 -23.56 -11.41
N GLU A 71 -10.54 -24.55 -11.09
CA GLU A 71 -11.87 -24.31 -10.52
C GLU A 71 -11.78 -24.18 -9.00
N TRP A 72 -12.49 -23.22 -8.43
CA TRP A 72 -12.52 -22.93 -6.99
C TRP A 72 -13.94 -23.09 -6.45
N PRO A 73 -14.40 -24.32 -6.18
CA PRO A 73 -15.80 -24.59 -5.85
C PRO A 73 -16.25 -23.99 -4.52
N ASN A 74 -15.32 -23.64 -3.63
CA ASN A 74 -15.59 -23.12 -2.29
C ASN A 74 -15.50 -21.59 -2.21
N ALA A 75 -15.32 -20.91 -3.36
CA ALA A 75 -15.20 -19.45 -3.43
C ALA A 75 -16.08 -18.88 -4.55
N GLY A 76 -16.72 -17.74 -4.28
CA GLY A 76 -17.41 -16.97 -5.31
C GLY A 76 -16.40 -16.18 -6.13
N VAL A 77 -16.61 -16.08 -7.45
CA VAL A 77 -15.83 -15.17 -8.31
C VAL A 77 -16.49 -13.79 -8.27
N VAL A 78 -15.72 -12.76 -7.91
CA VAL A 78 -16.16 -11.36 -7.97
C VAL A 78 -16.04 -10.84 -9.40
N CYS A 79 -14.85 -10.97 -10.00
CA CYS A 79 -14.56 -10.53 -11.36
C CYS A 79 -13.24 -11.13 -11.86
N ASP A 80 -13.01 -11.10 -13.17
CA ASP A 80 -11.69 -11.31 -13.78
C ASP A 80 -10.99 -9.95 -13.91
N THR A 81 -9.92 -9.74 -13.13
CA THR A 81 -9.25 -8.45 -12.95
C THR A 81 -8.55 -7.95 -14.21
N ARG A 82 -8.36 -8.82 -15.21
CA ARG A 82 -7.84 -8.40 -16.54
C ARG A 82 -8.80 -7.50 -17.31
N PHE A 83 -10.07 -7.48 -16.93
CA PHE A 83 -11.14 -6.71 -17.59
C PHE A 83 -11.71 -5.61 -16.68
N VAL A 84 -10.87 -5.11 -15.76
CA VAL A 84 -11.19 -4.06 -14.79
C VAL A 84 -10.25 -2.88 -15.04
N THR A 85 -10.80 -1.67 -15.12
CA THR A 85 -10.01 -0.43 -15.22
C THR A 85 -9.50 0.01 -13.85
N ASN A 86 -8.54 0.95 -13.80
CA ASN A 86 -8.03 1.47 -12.52
C ASN A 86 -9.14 2.15 -11.68
N ASP A 87 -10.07 2.85 -12.31
CA ASP A 87 -11.18 3.50 -11.59
C ASP A 87 -12.19 2.48 -11.08
N GLU A 88 -12.50 1.46 -11.89
CA GLU A 88 -13.33 0.32 -11.46
C GLU A 88 -12.67 -0.46 -10.33
N TRP A 89 -11.34 -0.61 -10.36
CA TRP A 89 -10.57 -1.24 -9.29
C TRP A 89 -10.74 -0.51 -7.96
N LYS A 90 -10.68 0.83 -7.98
CA LYS A 90 -10.95 1.66 -6.79
C LYS A 90 -12.35 1.39 -6.26
N MET A 91 -13.36 1.26 -7.14
CA MET A 91 -14.74 0.92 -6.72
C MET A 91 -14.82 -0.49 -6.10
N LEU A 92 -14.15 -1.50 -6.69
CA LEU A 92 -14.15 -2.86 -6.14
C LEU A 92 -13.62 -2.93 -4.70
N ARG A 93 -12.76 -1.99 -4.28
CA ARG A 93 -12.30 -1.93 -2.88
C ARG A 93 -13.42 -1.66 -1.88
N HIS A 94 -14.59 -1.18 -2.31
CA HIS A 94 -15.75 -0.94 -1.43
C HIS A 94 -16.66 -2.17 -1.28
N VAL A 95 -16.50 -3.21 -2.10
CA VAL A 95 -17.43 -4.36 -2.12
C VAL A 95 -17.22 -5.35 -0.97
N GLY A 96 -16.27 -5.08 -0.07
CA GLY A 96 -15.92 -5.95 1.05
C GLY A 96 -14.60 -5.56 1.71
N ILE A 97 -14.13 -6.37 2.66
CA ILE A 97 -12.81 -6.31 3.27
C ILE A 97 -11.87 -7.15 2.41
N GLY A 98 -10.87 -6.51 1.78
CA GLY A 98 -9.81 -7.22 1.06
C GLY A 98 -8.68 -7.60 2.01
N GLY A 99 -7.80 -8.53 1.61
CA GLY A 99 -6.70 -8.99 2.46
C GLY A 99 -5.77 -7.87 2.96
N SER A 100 -5.59 -6.80 2.17
CA SER A 100 -4.80 -5.62 2.60
C SER A 100 -5.48 -4.78 3.70
N ASP A 101 -6.79 -4.92 3.89
CA ASP A 101 -7.54 -4.23 4.95
C ASP A 101 -7.53 -5.02 6.27
N ALA A 102 -7.29 -6.33 6.22
CA ALA A 102 -7.31 -7.23 7.38
C ALA A 102 -6.42 -6.75 8.54
N ALA A 103 -5.21 -6.29 8.24
CA ALA A 103 -4.29 -5.77 9.25
C ALA A 103 -4.82 -4.53 9.97
N VAL A 104 -5.62 -3.72 9.28
CA VAL A 104 -6.24 -2.51 9.86
C VAL A 104 -7.39 -2.91 10.78
N VAL A 105 -8.21 -3.86 10.34
CA VAL A 105 -9.31 -4.42 11.14
C VAL A 105 -8.78 -5.09 12.42
N LEU A 106 -7.68 -5.84 12.30
CA LEU A 106 -7.02 -6.50 13.44
C LEU A 106 -6.17 -5.55 14.30
N GLY A 107 -6.09 -4.26 13.96
CA GLY A 107 -5.39 -3.24 14.75
C GLY A 107 -3.85 -3.36 14.72
N VAL A 108 -3.28 -4.06 13.74
CA VAL A 108 -1.82 -4.26 13.59
C VAL A 108 -1.20 -3.48 12.44
N SER A 109 -1.99 -2.70 11.69
CA SER A 109 -1.49 -1.87 10.60
C SER A 109 -0.80 -0.60 11.11
N PRO A 110 0.45 -0.31 10.69
CA PRO A 110 1.11 0.96 10.98
C PRO A 110 0.71 2.06 9.98
N TYR A 111 -0.01 1.73 8.90
CA TYR A 111 -0.23 2.63 7.77
C TYR A 111 -1.62 3.27 7.74
N LYS A 112 -2.59 2.65 8.41
CA LYS A 112 -4.00 3.05 8.33
C LYS A 112 -4.72 2.68 9.61
N THR A 113 -5.53 3.61 10.13
CA THR A 113 -6.37 3.40 11.32
C THR A 113 -7.71 2.76 10.95
N ALA A 114 -8.36 2.12 11.92
CA ALA A 114 -9.69 1.52 11.71
C ALA A 114 -10.73 2.58 11.28
N ARG A 115 -10.66 3.79 11.84
CA ARG A 115 -11.53 4.90 11.47
C ARG A 115 -11.29 5.36 10.03
N ARG A 116 -10.03 5.43 9.59
CA ARG A 116 -9.70 5.72 8.19
C ARG A 116 -10.29 4.66 7.26
N LEU A 117 -10.14 3.39 7.59
CA LEU A 117 -10.72 2.29 6.82
C LEU A 117 -12.25 2.37 6.76
N TYR A 118 -12.92 2.65 7.89
CA TYR A 118 -14.37 2.85 7.93
C TYR A 118 -14.80 3.91 6.91
N TYR A 119 -14.19 5.09 6.95
CA TYR A 119 -14.50 6.14 5.98
C TYR A 119 -14.18 5.70 4.55
N GLU A 120 -13.07 5.02 4.29
CA GLU A 120 -12.80 4.48 2.95
C GLU A 120 -13.86 3.49 2.46
N LYS A 121 -14.51 2.72 3.35
CA LYS A 121 -15.56 1.78 2.97
C LYS A 121 -16.90 2.47 2.73
N ILE A 122 -17.26 3.45 3.56
CA ILE A 122 -18.56 4.14 3.48
C ILE A 122 -18.56 5.40 2.60
N ALA A 123 -17.40 6.01 2.39
CA ALA A 123 -17.30 7.28 1.66
C ALA A 123 -17.51 7.06 0.16
N GLN A 124 -18.09 8.09 -0.46
CA GLN A 124 -18.03 8.21 -1.90
C GLN A 124 -16.60 8.62 -2.31
N PRO A 125 -16.04 8.03 -3.37
CA PRO A 125 -14.69 8.31 -3.90
C PRO A 125 -14.37 9.80 -4.05
N GLU A 126 -15.40 10.64 -4.23
CA GLU A 126 -15.33 12.08 -4.49
C GLU A 126 -14.83 12.94 -3.31
N LEU A 127 -14.80 12.42 -2.08
CA LEU A 127 -14.31 13.16 -0.89
C LEU A 127 -12.77 13.18 -0.80
N VAL A 128 -12.09 12.30 -1.53
CA VAL A 128 -10.64 12.13 -1.48
C VAL A 128 -10.00 12.96 -2.60
N LYS A 129 -9.73 14.24 -2.33
CA LYS A 129 -8.77 15.02 -3.13
C LYS A 129 -7.36 14.74 -2.60
N GLU A 130 -6.88 13.52 -2.80
CA GLU A 130 -5.47 13.23 -2.56
C GLU A 130 -4.67 13.50 -3.85
N ASP A 131 -3.36 13.69 -3.74
CA ASP A 131 -2.46 13.69 -4.90
C ASP A 131 -2.44 12.28 -5.51
N GLU A 132 -3.47 12.00 -6.31
CA GLU A 132 -3.72 10.74 -7.00
C GLU A 132 -2.48 10.31 -7.79
N THR A 133 -1.73 11.26 -8.32
CA THR A 133 -0.49 11.02 -9.07
C THR A 133 0.57 10.31 -8.25
N ALA A 134 0.81 10.75 -7.00
CA ALA A 134 1.86 10.16 -6.16
C ALA A 134 1.48 8.77 -5.64
N LYS A 135 0.22 8.56 -5.23
CA LYS A 135 -0.27 7.23 -4.82
C LYS A 135 -0.32 6.27 -5.99
N GLN A 136 -0.83 6.70 -7.15
CA GLN A 136 -0.87 5.87 -8.36
C GLN A 136 0.54 5.44 -8.78
N LEU A 137 1.54 6.33 -8.71
CA LEU A 137 2.93 5.98 -8.99
C LEU A 137 3.46 4.86 -8.06
N ILE A 138 3.12 4.88 -6.77
CA ILE A 138 3.52 3.82 -5.82
C ILE A 138 2.80 2.50 -6.15
N PHE A 139 1.51 2.55 -6.48
CA PHE A 139 0.75 1.37 -6.88
C PHE A 139 1.27 0.75 -8.18
N ASP A 140 1.54 1.57 -9.20
CA ASP A 140 2.06 1.13 -10.49
C ASP A 140 3.45 0.50 -10.35
N ARG A 141 4.30 1.03 -9.45
CA ARG A 141 5.61 0.43 -9.11
C ARG A 141 5.45 -0.97 -8.53
N GLY A 142 4.55 -1.13 -7.55
CA GLY A 142 4.28 -2.42 -6.92
C GLY A 142 3.91 -3.48 -7.96
N HIS A 143 2.93 -3.18 -8.82
CA HIS A 143 2.48 -4.09 -9.89
C HIS A 143 3.58 -4.40 -10.91
N TYR A 144 4.48 -3.45 -11.19
CA TYR A 144 5.59 -3.67 -12.12
C TYR A 144 6.63 -4.66 -11.57
N VAL A 145 6.90 -4.60 -10.27
CA VAL A 145 7.94 -5.42 -9.62
C VAL A 145 7.39 -6.76 -9.11
N GLU A 146 6.08 -6.87 -8.89
CA GLU A 146 5.39 -8.09 -8.45
C GLU A 146 5.81 -9.36 -9.22
N PRO A 147 5.86 -9.38 -10.58
CA PRO A 147 6.32 -10.55 -11.33
C PRO A 147 7.76 -10.95 -11.02
N ALA A 148 8.64 -10.00 -10.68
CA ALA A 148 10.02 -10.28 -10.32
C ALA A 148 10.11 -10.98 -8.95
N VAL A 149 9.30 -10.57 -7.97
CA VAL A 149 9.23 -11.21 -6.65
C VAL A 149 8.73 -12.66 -6.78
N ILE A 150 7.67 -12.87 -7.57
CA ILE A 150 7.10 -14.19 -7.84
C ILE A 150 8.12 -15.08 -8.55
N LYS A 151 8.80 -14.55 -9.58
CA LYS A 151 9.84 -15.27 -10.32
C LYS A 151 11.01 -15.67 -9.41
N ALA A 152 11.47 -14.78 -8.55
CA ALA A 152 12.52 -15.08 -7.58
C ALA A 152 12.10 -16.22 -6.63
N PHE A 153 10.86 -16.20 -6.15
CA PHE A 153 10.31 -17.29 -5.33
C PHE A 153 10.28 -18.62 -6.08
N CYS A 154 9.75 -18.64 -7.30
CA CYS A 154 9.71 -19.84 -8.15
C CYS A 154 11.11 -20.41 -8.41
N SER A 155 12.09 -19.53 -8.64
CA SER A 155 13.48 -19.93 -8.88
C SER A 155 14.14 -20.52 -7.63
N ALA A 156 13.83 -19.97 -6.45
CA ALA A 156 14.37 -20.47 -5.17
C ALA A 156 13.70 -21.76 -4.67
N SER A 157 12.39 -21.94 -4.93
CA SER A 157 11.60 -23.04 -4.38
C SER A 157 11.33 -24.19 -5.37
N GLY A 158 11.55 -23.96 -6.66
CA GLY A 158 11.12 -24.88 -7.73
C GLY A 158 9.61 -24.87 -7.98
N ALA A 159 8.86 -23.95 -7.37
CA ALA A 159 7.43 -23.79 -7.60
C ALA A 159 7.16 -23.20 -9.00
N VAL A 160 5.97 -23.46 -9.54
CA VAL A 160 5.54 -22.93 -10.84
C VAL A 160 4.28 -22.10 -10.65
N VAL A 161 4.24 -20.91 -11.23
CA VAL A 161 3.06 -20.03 -11.20
C VAL A 161 1.90 -20.71 -11.93
N VAL A 162 0.74 -20.71 -11.29
CA VAL A 162 -0.53 -21.07 -11.91
C VAL A 162 -1.27 -19.77 -12.21
N PRO A 163 -1.54 -19.44 -13.50
CA PRO A 163 -2.24 -18.22 -13.85
C PRO A 163 -3.61 -18.15 -13.18
N GLU A 164 -3.80 -17.14 -12.35
CA GLU A 164 -5.07 -16.82 -11.73
C GLU A 164 -5.22 -15.30 -11.71
N TYR A 165 -6.31 -14.81 -12.27
CA TYR A 165 -6.57 -13.38 -12.45
C TYR A 165 -7.94 -12.99 -11.92
N ARG A 166 -8.60 -13.88 -11.18
CA ARG A 166 -9.90 -13.59 -10.61
C ARG A 166 -9.74 -13.05 -9.20
N MET A 167 -10.57 -12.08 -8.87
CA MET A 167 -10.86 -11.71 -7.50
C MET A 167 -11.93 -12.67 -6.97
N PHE A 168 -11.73 -13.16 -5.75
CA PHE A 168 -12.63 -14.10 -5.10
C PHE A 168 -13.34 -13.49 -3.90
N ARG A 169 -14.42 -14.14 -3.48
CA ARG A 169 -15.22 -13.83 -2.29
C ARG A 169 -15.51 -15.11 -1.53
N SER A 170 -15.43 -15.04 -0.21
CA SER A 170 -15.79 -16.18 0.63
C SER A 170 -17.29 -16.47 0.51
N LEU A 171 -17.66 -17.75 0.37
CA LEU A 171 -19.06 -18.16 0.39
C LEU A 171 -19.66 -18.11 1.80
N GLU A 172 -18.84 -18.33 2.83
CA GLU A 172 -19.27 -18.34 4.24
C GLU A 172 -19.27 -16.92 4.84
N TYR A 173 -18.32 -16.08 4.44
CA TYR A 173 -18.18 -14.69 4.90
C TYR A 173 -18.21 -13.72 3.70
N PRO A 174 -19.40 -13.39 3.14
CA PRO A 174 -19.50 -12.68 1.86
C PRO A 174 -18.87 -11.28 1.82
N MET A 175 -18.62 -10.67 2.98
CA MET A 175 -17.89 -9.40 3.05
C MET A 175 -16.38 -9.56 2.80
N LEU A 176 -15.82 -10.77 2.85
CA LEU A 176 -14.38 -11.00 2.68
C LEU A 176 -14.04 -11.33 1.23
N THR A 177 -13.08 -10.58 0.66
CA THR A 177 -12.59 -10.77 -0.70
C THR A 177 -11.10 -11.11 -0.74
N ALA A 178 -10.66 -11.74 -1.82
CA ALA A 178 -9.26 -12.09 -2.06
C ALA A 178 -8.85 -11.66 -3.47
N ASN A 179 -7.87 -10.76 -3.55
CA ASN A 179 -7.14 -10.46 -4.77
C ASN A 179 -5.72 -11.00 -4.62
N ILE A 180 -5.44 -12.12 -5.27
CA ILE A 180 -4.27 -12.92 -5.00
C ILE A 180 -3.21 -12.62 -6.05
N ASP A 181 -2.01 -12.21 -5.62
CA ASP A 181 -0.90 -11.90 -6.54
C ASP A 181 -0.48 -13.14 -7.33
N ALA A 182 -0.31 -14.29 -6.65
CA ALA A 182 -0.08 -15.56 -7.32
C ALA A 182 -0.63 -16.78 -6.58
N ILE A 183 -1.12 -17.74 -7.36
CA ILE A 183 -1.20 -19.14 -6.95
C ILE A 183 0.02 -19.85 -7.52
N VAL A 184 0.72 -20.61 -6.69
CA VAL A 184 1.90 -21.38 -7.11
C VAL A 184 1.69 -22.86 -6.84
N LYS A 185 2.16 -23.70 -7.74
CA LYS A 185 2.20 -25.15 -7.58
C LYS A 185 3.59 -25.55 -7.11
N MET A 186 3.66 -26.15 -5.92
CA MET A 186 4.89 -26.62 -5.31
C MET A 186 5.38 -27.91 -6.00
N PRO A 187 6.67 -28.29 -5.85
CA PRO A 187 7.22 -29.52 -6.43
C PRO A 187 6.49 -30.81 -6.02
N ASP A 188 5.90 -30.84 -4.82
CA ASP A 188 5.10 -31.95 -4.31
C ASP A 188 3.67 -32.02 -4.90
N GLY A 189 3.32 -31.06 -5.76
CA GLY A 189 2.03 -30.95 -6.42
C GLY A 189 0.96 -30.19 -5.64
N SER A 190 1.23 -29.79 -4.38
CA SER A 190 0.33 -28.94 -3.60
C SER A 190 0.28 -27.51 -4.16
N LEU A 191 -0.81 -26.79 -3.86
CA LEU A 191 -0.92 -25.38 -4.18
C LEU A 191 -0.55 -24.53 -2.96
N ALA A 192 -0.04 -23.34 -3.23
CA ALA A 192 0.15 -22.32 -2.23
C ALA A 192 -0.32 -20.96 -2.74
N VAL A 193 -0.82 -20.13 -1.81
CA VAL A 193 -1.01 -18.70 -2.05
C VAL A 193 0.35 -18.01 -1.89
N PHE A 194 0.67 -17.06 -2.76
CA PHE A 194 1.85 -16.23 -2.66
C PHE A 194 1.47 -14.76 -2.75
N GLU A 195 1.91 -13.98 -1.76
CA GLU A 195 1.80 -12.52 -1.71
C GLU A 195 3.17 -11.91 -1.97
N ALA A 196 3.24 -10.94 -2.89
CA ALA A 196 4.45 -10.25 -3.27
C ALA A 196 4.44 -8.82 -2.73
N LYS A 197 5.50 -8.45 -2.01
CA LYS A 197 5.72 -7.11 -1.51
C LYS A 197 7.04 -6.54 -2.03
N THR A 198 7.09 -5.23 -2.14
CA THR A 198 8.33 -4.48 -2.29
C THR A 198 8.57 -3.63 -1.06
N THR A 199 9.84 -3.40 -0.73
CA THR A 199 10.19 -2.53 0.40
C THR A 199 11.54 -1.87 0.17
N VAL A 200 11.82 -0.81 0.93
CA VAL A 200 13.12 -0.13 0.86
C VAL A 200 14.17 -0.90 1.66
N PRO A 201 15.44 -0.90 1.25
CA PRO A 201 16.55 -1.60 1.92
C PRO A 201 16.69 -1.28 3.42
N GLY A 202 16.34 -0.06 3.84
CA GLY A 202 16.36 0.32 5.26
C GLY A 202 15.44 -0.53 6.15
N ASN A 203 14.45 -1.22 5.58
CA ASN A 203 13.51 -2.07 6.29
C ASN A 203 14.00 -3.52 6.46
N TRP A 204 15.26 -3.83 6.13
CA TRP A 204 15.80 -5.18 6.18
C TRP A 204 15.67 -5.85 7.56
N GLN A 205 15.80 -5.08 8.64
CA GLN A 205 15.74 -5.60 10.02
C GLN A 205 14.38 -6.22 10.33
N ALA A 206 13.30 -5.69 9.76
CA ALA A 206 11.95 -6.20 9.98
C ALA A 206 11.74 -7.61 9.39
N TRP A 207 12.67 -8.06 8.54
CA TRP A 207 12.67 -9.37 7.87
C TRP A 207 13.85 -10.25 8.27
N ALA A 208 14.69 -9.79 9.19
CA ALA A 208 15.81 -10.56 9.74
C ALA A 208 15.31 -11.70 10.63
N TYR A 209 16.15 -12.71 10.86
CA TYR A 209 15.88 -13.82 11.79
C TYR A 209 14.53 -14.54 11.55
N ASP A 210 14.19 -14.74 10.28
CA ASP A 210 12.93 -15.37 9.85
C ASP A 210 11.64 -14.68 10.29
N ALA A 211 11.72 -13.40 10.67
CA ALA A 211 10.55 -12.58 11.00
C ALA A 211 9.71 -12.21 9.76
N VAL A 212 8.43 -11.94 10.02
CA VAL A 212 7.48 -11.30 9.12
C VAL A 212 6.88 -10.10 9.85
N PRO A 213 6.87 -8.89 9.26
CA PRO A 213 6.17 -7.76 9.85
C PRO A 213 4.68 -8.10 10.10
N PRO A 214 4.15 -7.87 11.33
CA PRO A 214 2.82 -8.33 11.72
C PRO A 214 1.69 -7.88 10.79
N GLN A 215 1.81 -6.69 10.21
CA GLN A 215 0.80 -6.14 9.29
C GLN A 215 0.64 -6.91 7.98
N TYR A 216 1.60 -7.78 7.62
CA TYR A 216 1.50 -8.56 6.39
C TYR A 216 0.94 -9.96 6.58
N VAL A 217 0.94 -10.48 7.81
CA VAL A 217 0.48 -11.85 8.11
C VAL A 217 -0.99 -12.08 7.76
N PRO A 218 -1.93 -11.16 8.07
CA PRO A 218 -3.36 -11.39 7.84
C PRO A 218 -3.73 -11.57 6.37
N GLN A 219 -3.00 -10.92 5.45
CA GLN A 219 -3.38 -10.83 4.04
C GLN A 219 -3.30 -12.20 3.32
N PRO A 220 -2.16 -12.93 3.31
CA PRO A 220 -2.10 -14.26 2.71
C PRO A 220 -3.01 -15.26 3.43
N ARG A 221 -3.17 -15.13 4.76
CA ARG A 221 -4.06 -15.99 5.55
C ARG A 221 -5.51 -15.84 5.09
N GLN A 222 -5.97 -14.61 4.86
CA GLN A 222 -7.32 -14.35 4.36
C GLN A 222 -7.55 -14.99 3.00
N TYR A 223 -6.57 -14.95 2.11
CA TYR A 223 -6.72 -15.53 0.77
C TYR A 223 -6.90 -17.04 0.81
N VAL A 224 -6.15 -17.73 1.68
CA VAL A 224 -6.35 -19.17 1.93
C VAL A 224 -7.75 -19.44 2.48
N GLY A 225 -8.21 -18.63 3.44
CA GLY A 225 -9.55 -18.75 4.00
C GLY A 225 -10.67 -18.49 3.00
N VAL A 226 -10.52 -17.50 2.11
CA VAL A 226 -11.50 -17.16 1.08
C VAL A 226 -11.61 -18.25 0.03
N LEU A 227 -10.48 -18.81 -0.41
CA LEU A 227 -10.48 -19.92 -1.37
C LEU A 227 -10.99 -21.22 -0.74
N SER A 228 -10.75 -21.42 0.57
CA SER A 228 -11.17 -22.58 1.37
C SER A 228 -10.97 -23.92 0.65
N ASP A 229 -9.85 -24.07 -0.05
CA ASP A 229 -9.61 -25.21 -0.93
C ASP A 229 -8.56 -26.17 -0.34
N PRO A 230 -8.85 -27.47 -0.22
CA PRO A 230 -7.94 -28.42 0.40
C PRO A 230 -6.65 -28.65 -0.39
N ARG A 231 -6.56 -28.23 -1.66
CA ARG A 231 -5.33 -28.28 -2.46
C ARG A 231 -4.32 -27.22 -2.01
N ILE A 232 -4.77 -26.14 -1.39
CA ILE A 232 -3.90 -25.11 -0.82
C ILE A 232 -3.37 -25.63 0.52
N LYS A 233 -2.07 -25.91 0.56
CA LYS A 233 -1.40 -26.42 1.77
C LYS A 233 -0.54 -25.40 2.48
N LYS A 234 -0.24 -24.28 1.82
CA LYS A 234 0.67 -23.26 2.32
C LYS A 234 0.26 -21.87 1.86
N ALA A 235 0.71 -20.86 2.60
CA ALA A 235 0.76 -19.49 2.15
C ALA A 235 2.16 -18.95 2.34
N TYR A 236 2.60 -18.13 1.40
CA TYR A 236 3.91 -17.52 1.39
C TYR A 236 3.77 -16.02 1.21
N ILE A 237 4.70 -15.28 1.81
CA ILE A 237 4.96 -13.89 1.47
C ILE A 237 6.41 -13.75 0.99
N GLY A 238 6.58 -13.05 -0.11
CA GLY A 238 7.88 -12.65 -0.63
C GLY A 238 8.05 -11.15 -0.53
N VAL A 239 9.24 -10.69 -0.13
CA VAL A 239 9.62 -9.29 -0.21
C VAL A 239 10.87 -9.13 -1.06
N LEU A 240 10.86 -8.14 -1.94
CA LEU A 240 12.04 -7.69 -2.68
C LEU A 240 12.43 -6.28 -2.25
N PHE A 241 13.73 -6.09 -1.98
CA PHE A 241 14.27 -4.78 -1.61
C PHE A 241 14.60 -3.99 -2.87
N THR A 242 13.95 -2.84 -3.03
CA THR A 242 14.08 -2.00 -4.22
C THR A 242 14.74 -0.65 -3.89
N HIS A 243 15.65 -0.22 -4.75
CA HIS A 243 16.13 1.16 -4.80
C HIS A 243 15.49 1.83 -6.01
N ASP A 244 14.58 2.75 -5.76
CA ASP A 244 13.89 3.45 -6.84
C ASP A 244 14.80 4.51 -7.46
N LEU A 245 14.98 4.45 -8.78
CA LEU A 245 15.70 5.45 -9.54
C LEU A 245 14.72 6.54 -9.96
N GLU A 246 14.69 7.61 -9.17
CA GLU A 246 13.90 8.81 -9.47
C GLU A 246 14.79 9.94 -9.96
N ALA A 247 14.47 10.49 -11.13
CA ALA A 247 15.14 11.67 -11.67
C ALA A 247 14.10 12.71 -12.10
N GLY A 248 14.13 13.90 -11.48
CA GLY A 248 13.25 15.01 -11.85
C GLY A 248 11.75 14.73 -11.68
N GLY A 249 11.36 13.83 -10.77
CA GLY A 249 9.98 13.41 -10.56
C GLY A 249 9.48 12.30 -11.52
N PHE A 250 10.34 11.78 -12.39
CA PHE A 250 10.07 10.60 -13.19
C PHE A 250 10.68 9.35 -12.56
N TYR A 251 9.87 8.30 -12.46
CA TYR A 251 10.33 6.96 -12.08
C TYR A 251 10.99 6.31 -13.31
N GLY A 252 12.30 6.08 -13.22
CA GLY A 252 13.11 5.46 -14.28
C GLY A 252 13.26 3.94 -14.14
N GLY A 253 12.67 3.35 -13.10
CA GLY A 253 12.78 1.94 -12.73
C GLY A 253 13.22 1.74 -11.29
N SER A 254 13.11 0.51 -10.79
CA SER A 254 13.68 0.10 -9.51
C SER A 254 14.89 -0.78 -9.79
N ASP A 255 16.01 -0.48 -9.15
CA ASP A 255 17.14 -1.40 -9.05
C ASP A 255 16.86 -2.39 -7.92
N TYR A 256 17.07 -3.67 -8.19
CA TYR A 256 16.84 -4.74 -7.23
C TYR A 256 17.71 -5.94 -7.58
N ARG A 257 18.01 -6.76 -6.57
CA ARG A 257 18.73 -8.01 -6.74
C ARG A 257 17.82 -9.14 -6.29
N GLU A 258 17.48 -10.07 -7.20
CA GLU A 258 16.60 -11.20 -6.89
C GLU A 258 17.13 -12.04 -5.71
N GLU A 259 18.46 -12.10 -5.52
CA GLU A 259 19.13 -12.78 -4.41
C GLU A 259 18.87 -12.16 -3.02
N ASP A 260 18.49 -10.87 -2.97
CA ASP A 260 18.17 -10.17 -1.73
C ASP A 260 16.73 -10.43 -1.27
N ALA A 261 15.90 -11.04 -2.14
CA ALA A 261 14.52 -11.38 -1.81
C ALA A 261 14.44 -12.27 -0.56
N LYS A 262 13.43 -12.04 0.28
CA LYS A 262 13.13 -12.88 1.44
C LYS A 262 11.76 -13.50 1.27
N PHE A 263 11.68 -14.79 1.56
CA PHE A 263 10.45 -15.57 1.49
C PHE A 263 10.15 -16.15 2.87
N ARG A 264 8.88 -16.09 3.27
CA ARG A 264 8.41 -16.58 4.57
C ARG A 264 7.12 -17.35 4.39
N GLU A 265 7.01 -18.48 5.07
CA GLU A 265 5.76 -19.22 5.17
C GLU A 265 4.87 -18.53 6.22
N ILE A 266 3.59 -18.37 5.89
CA ILE A 266 2.58 -17.78 6.77
C ILE A 266 1.77 -18.90 7.40
N SER A 267 1.49 -18.77 8.70
CA SER A 267 0.60 -19.72 9.39
C SER A 267 -0.83 -19.60 8.88
N ILE A 268 -1.39 -20.74 8.47
CA ILE A 268 -2.72 -20.87 7.88
C ILE A 268 -3.57 -21.89 8.65
N GLY A 269 -3.38 -21.98 9.96
CA GLY A 269 -4.17 -22.86 10.82
C GLY A 269 -5.67 -22.56 10.70
N PRO A 270 -6.56 -23.58 10.61
CA PRO A 270 -8.00 -23.34 10.49
C PRO A 270 -8.58 -22.47 11.60
N GLU A 271 -8.10 -22.62 12.84
CA GLU A 271 -8.51 -21.80 13.97
C GLU A 271 -8.06 -20.34 13.83
N GLU A 272 -6.85 -20.09 13.31
CA GLU A 272 -6.35 -18.74 13.06
C GLU A 272 -7.12 -18.04 11.95
N ILE A 273 -7.40 -18.76 10.85
CA ILE A 273 -8.23 -18.27 9.75
C ILE A 273 -9.61 -17.90 10.27
N LYS A 274 -10.23 -18.81 11.05
CA LYS A 274 -11.57 -18.57 11.60
C LYS A 274 -11.57 -17.36 12.56
N ALA A 275 -10.62 -17.28 13.48
CA ALA A 275 -10.54 -16.17 14.42
C ALA A 275 -10.35 -14.82 13.71
N GLN A 276 -9.55 -14.80 12.64
CA GLN A 276 -9.40 -13.62 11.79
C GLN A 276 -10.73 -13.28 11.09
N PHE A 277 -11.40 -14.24 10.46
CA PHE A 277 -12.67 -14.02 9.76
C PHE A 277 -13.79 -13.57 10.70
N ASP A 278 -13.86 -14.13 11.91
CA ASP A 278 -14.81 -13.71 12.94
C ASP A 278 -14.58 -12.24 13.34
N ALA A 279 -13.31 -11.83 13.50
CA ALA A 279 -12.98 -10.45 13.82
C ALA A 279 -13.34 -9.49 12.67
N GLU A 280 -13.08 -9.88 11.43
CA GLU A 280 -13.40 -9.09 10.24
C GLU A 280 -14.91 -9.00 10.01
N SER A 281 -15.64 -10.10 10.18
CA SER A 281 -17.09 -10.13 10.12
C SER A 281 -17.70 -9.23 11.18
N LYS A 282 -17.23 -9.35 12.42
CA LYS A 282 -17.69 -8.50 13.53
C LYS A 282 -17.47 -7.02 13.23
N TRP A 283 -16.27 -6.66 12.78
CA TRP A 283 -15.94 -5.29 12.40
C TRP A 283 -16.85 -4.77 11.28
N TRP A 284 -17.13 -5.60 10.27
CA TRP A 284 -18.03 -5.23 9.18
C TRP A 284 -19.46 -5.02 9.68
N ASP A 285 -19.96 -5.92 10.51
CA ASP A 285 -21.32 -5.86 11.03
C ASP A 285 -21.54 -4.65 11.95
N GLU A 286 -20.58 -4.37 12.84
CA GLU A 286 -20.64 -3.23 13.76
C GLU A 286 -20.49 -1.90 13.00
N HIS A 287 -19.42 -1.77 12.21
CA HIS A 287 -19.06 -0.48 11.66
C HIS A 287 -19.73 -0.21 10.32
N ILE A 288 -19.76 -1.16 9.39
CA ILE A 288 -20.30 -0.92 8.05
C ILE A 288 -21.81 -1.08 8.03
N LEU A 289 -22.34 -2.19 8.58
CA LEU A 289 -23.79 -2.42 8.59
C LEU A 289 -24.48 -1.69 9.75
N GLY A 290 -23.83 -1.60 10.92
CA GLY A 290 -24.32 -0.89 12.09
C GLY A 290 -24.09 0.62 12.04
N ALA A 291 -23.32 1.12 11.07
CA ALA A 291 -22.93 2.53 10.92
C ALA A 291 -22.26 3.11 12.18
N GLU A 292 -21.58 2.27 12.97
CA GLU A 292 -20.82 2.68 14.13
C GLU A 292 -19.43 3.16 13.69
N ILE A 293 -19.07 4.41 13.99
CA ILE A 293 -17.75 4.94 13.66
C ILE A 293 -16.72 4.32 14.62
N PRO A 294 -15.64 3.66 14.14
CA PRO A 294 -14.61 3.12 15.00
C PRO A 294 -13.99 4.18 15.92
N ASP A 295 -13.58 3.77 17.12
CA ASP A 295 -12.84 4.61 18.04
C ASP A 295 -11.53 5.14 17.44
N ARG A 296 -11.08 6.30 17.92
CA ARG A 296 -9.81 6.89 17.50
C ARG A 296 -8.65 6.02 17.97
N SER A 297 -7.68 5.82 17.09
CA SER A 297 -6.41 5.21 17.46
C SER A 297 -5.55 6.15 18.32
N GLN A 298 -4.48 5.61 18.89
CA GLN A 298 -3.46 6.42 19.58
C GLN A 298 -2.51 7.13 18.61
N ASN A 299 -2.63 6.89 17.30
CA ASN A 299 -1.81 7.55 16.29
C ASN A 299 -2.43 8.89 15.88
N GLY A 300 -2.16 9.93 16.68
CA GLY A 300 -2.73 11.25 16.50
C GLY A 300 -2.45 11.89 15.13
N GLU A 301 -1.33 11.56 14.47
CA GLU A 301 -1.01 12.07 13.12
C GLU A 301 -2.00 11.53 12.08
N GLN A 302 -2.20 10.21 12.05
CA GLN A 302 -3.13 9.57 11.11
C GLN A 302 -4.59 9.92 11.43
N GLU A 303 -4.94 10.09 12.70
CA GLU A 303 -6.27 10.57 13.08
C GLU A 303 -6.51 12.00 12.59
N LEU A 304 -5.54 12.92 12.73
CA LEU A 304 -5.66 14.29 12.21
C LEU A 304 -5.77 14.31 10.69
N GLU A 305 -5.03 13.46 9.98
CA GLU A 305 -5.16 13.28 8.52
C GLU A 305 -6.56 12.79 8.16
N THR A 306 -7.04 11.74 8.82
CA THR A 306 -8.39 11.18 8.62
C THR A 306 -9.47 12.23 8.87
N GLN A 307 -9.34 13.00 9.94
CA GLN A 307 -10.25 14.09 10.25
C GLN A 307 -10.23 15.18 9.20
N SER A 308 -9.05 15.58 8.73
CA SER A 308 -8.91 16.60 7.68
C SER A 308 -9.54 16.16 6.36
N VAL A 309 -9.50 14.85 6.06
CA VAL A 309 -10.01 14.29 4.81
C VAL A 309 -11.51 13.97 4.85
N TYR A 310 -12.08 13.54 5.99
CA TYR A 310 -13.47 13.05 6.02
C TYR A 310 -14.40 13.78 6.99
N GLU A 311 -13.88 14.38 8.06
CA GLU A 311 -14.72 15.02 9.10
C GLU A 311 -14.74 16.55 8.94
N PHE A 312 -13.59 17.17 8.65
CA PHE A 312 -13.37 18.62 8.69
C PHE A 312 -12.57 19.11 7.48
N HIS A 313 -13.11 18.90 6.26
CA HIS A 313 -12.48 19.26 4.97
C HIS A 313 -12.05 20.73 4.82
N SER A 314 -12.64 21.64 5.61
CA SER A 314 -12.30 23.06 5.58
C SER A 314 -12.65 23.75 6.89
N VAL A 315 -11.99 24.86 7.16
CA VAL A 315 -12.32 25.75 8.28
C VAL A 315 -13.11 26.96 7.78
N ASP A 316 -14.19 27.32 8.50
CA ASP A 316 -14.94 28.56 8.26
C ASP A 316 -14.05 29.76 8.59
N LYS A 317 -13.39 30.33 7.58
CA LYS A 317 -12.41 31.41 7.78
C LYS A 317 -13.05 32.60 8.50
N GLY A 318 -12.53 32.93 9.68
CA GLY A 318 -12.99 34.05 10.50
C GLY A 318 -14.12 33.73 11.47
N LYS A 319 -14.67 32.52 11.44
CA LYS A 319 -15.63 32.06 12.45
C LYS A 319 -14.89 31.70 13.73
N ALA A 320 -15.31 32.32 14.83
CA ALA A 320 -14.84 31.98 16.17
C ALA A 320 -15.98 31.34 16.95
N VAL A 321 -15.65 30.35 17.78
CA VAL A 321 -16.57 29.70 18.71
C VAL A 321 -15.96 29.71 20.10
N GLU A 322 -16.79 29.80 21.13
CA GLU A 322 -16.35 29.55 22.50
C GLU A 322 -16.24 28.04 22.72
N LEU A 323 -15.09 27.60 23.22
CA LEU A 323 -14.87 26.19 23.51
C LEU A 323 -15.62 25.79 24.80
N PRO A 324 -16.24 24.59 24.85
CA PRO A 324 -16.86 24.08 26.07
C PRO A 324 -15.86 23.96 27.22
N SER A 325 -16.33 24.18 28.45
CA SER A 325 -15.48 24.09 29.65
C SER A 325 -14.84 22.70 29.84
N GLU A 326 -15.47 21.62 29.33
CA GLU A 326 -14.88 20.27 29.41
C GLU A 326 -13.56 20.14 28.62
N THR A 327 -13.29 21.05 27.67
CA THR A 327 -12.05 21.05 26.90
C THR A 327 -10.85 21.60 27.65
N GLU A 328 -11.04 22.21 28.84
CA GLU A 328 -9.95 22.80 29.62
C GLU A 328 -8.85 21.79 29.94
N GLY A 329 -9.23 20.56 30.31
CA GLY A 329 -8.27 19.48 30.60
C GLY A 329 -7.40 19.13 29.39
N ILE A 330 -7.98 19.14 28.18
CA ILE A 330 -7.27 18.88 26.92
C ILE A 330 -6.28 20.01 26.64
N LEU A 331 -6.71 21.27 26.82
CA LEU A 331 -5.86 22.45 26.62
C LEU A 331 -4.66 22.47 27.59
N ARG A 332 -4.89 22.17 28.87
CA ARG A 332 -3.82 22.07 29.88
C ARG A 332 -2.80 21.00 29.50
N LYS A 333 -3.26 19.80 29.14
CA LYS A 333 -2.39 18.70 28.71
C LYS A 333 -1.60 19.03 27.44
N TYR A 334 -2.23 19.70 26.46
CA TYR A 334 -1.56 20.15 25.25
C TYR A 334 -0.40 21.12 25.56
N LEU A 335 -0.66 22.09 26.44
CA LEU A 335 0.33 23.12 26.81
C LEU A 335 1.50 22.52 27.60
N ASP A 336 1.21 21.63 28.57
CA ASP A 336 2.24 20.90 29.33
C ASP A 336 3.16 20.08 28.41
N ILE A 337 2.59 19.28 27.50
CA ILE A 337 3.39 18.51 26.52
C ILE A 337 4.21 19.45 25.61
N THR A 338 3.65 20.60 25.22
CA THR A 338 4.36 21.58 24.40
C THR A 338 5.56 22.17 25.13
N GLU A 339 5.42 22.46 26.43
CA GLU A 339 6.51 22.93 27.28
C GLU A 339 7.58 21.86 27.48
N GLN A 340 7.18 20.62 27.79
CA GLN A 340 8.11 19.49 27.90
C GLN A 340 8.89 19.28 26.60
N LYS A 341 8.22 19.33 25.44
CA LYS A 341 8.86 19.25 24.12
C LYS A 341 9.87 20.38 23.90
N SER A 342 9.55 21.60 24.33
CA SER A 342 10.48 22.74 24.25
C SER A 342 11.71 22.55 25.13
N CYS A 343 11.53 22.05 26.36
CA CYS A 343 12.63 21.77 27.27
C CYS A 343 13.55 20.67 26.73
N LEU A 344 12.98 19.53 26.31
CA LEU A 344 13.73 18.42 25.72
C LEU A 344 14.45 18.82 24.43
N LYS A 345 13.82 19.65 23.59
CA LYS A 345 14.48 20.19 22.38
C LYS A 345 15.73 20.99 22.73
N THR A 346 15.68 21.82 23.78
CA THR A 346 16.83 22.59 24.22
C THR A 346 17.97 21.69 24.72
N GLN A 347 17.63 20.60 25.43
CA GLN A 347 18.61 19.60 25.86
C GLN A 347 19.24 18.89 24.65
N MET A 348 18.43 18.48 23.67
CA MET A 348 18.89 17.86 22.44
C MET A 348 19.82 18.79 21.65
N ASP A 349 19.44 20.07 21.50
CA ASP A 349 20.26 21.09 20.84
C ASP A 349 21.60 21.34 21.58
N THR A 350 21.65 21.07 22.89
CA THR A 350 22.88 21.16 23.69
C THR A 350 23.78 19.95 23.45
N LEU A 351 23.19 18.74 23.49
CA LEU A 351 23.92 17.49 23.20
C LEU A 351 24.47 17.46 21.77
N ASP A 352 23.73 18.00 20.79
CA ASP A 352 24.20 18.11 19.41
C ASP A 352 25.45 19.00 19.31
N LYS A 353 25.49 20.11 20.05
CA LYS A 353 26.68 20.98 20.12
C LYS A 353 27.86 20.27 20.80
N ASP A 354 27.60 19.53 21.86
CA ASP A 354 28.64 18.76 22.55
C ASP A 354 29.20 17.65 21.64
N LEU A 355 28.34 16.96 20.89
CA LEU A 355 28.76 16.00 19.87
C LEU A 355 29.60 16.66 18.77
N ASP A 356 29.22 17.85 18.29
CA ASP A 356 30.01 18.58 17.29
C ASP A 356 31.37 19.00 17.83
N ASN A 357 31.45 19.44 19.09
CA ASN A 357 32.74 19.74 19.75
C ASN A 357 33.62 18.49 19.86
N LEU A 358 33.04 17.32 20.18
CA LEU A 358 33.78 16.05 20.21
C LEU A 358 34.27 15.64 18.81
N LYS A 359 33.46 15.84 17.76
CA LYS A 359 33.88 15.60 16.37
C LYS A 359 35.07 16.49 15.98
N VAL A 360 35.12 17.74 16.42
CA VAL A 360 36.27 18.63 16.19
C VAL A 360 37.54 18.03 16.79
N ALA A 361 37.49 17.59 18.05
CA ALA A 361 38.64 16.96 18.70
C ALA A 361 39.10 15.66 17.99
N LEU A 362 38.15 14.83 17.52
CA LEU A 362 38.46 13.64 16.73
C LEU A 362 39.11 13.98 15.39
N ARG A 363 38.63 15.03 14.71
CA ARG A 363 39.21 15.56 13.47
C ARG A 363 40.63 16.07 13.67
N GLU A 364 40.88 16.80 14.75
CA GLU A 364 42.23 17.27 15.10
C GLU A 364 43.18 16.09 15.33
N ALA A 365 42.73 15.02 15.99
CA ALA A 365 43.52 13.81 16.20
C ALA A 365 43.76 13.02 14.90
N MET A 366 42.80 12.98 13.98
CA MET A 366 42.92 12.31 12.68
C MET A 366 43.73 13.12 11.65
N GLY A 367 43.82 14.45 11.80
CA GLY A 367 44.47 15.34 10.85
C GLY A 367 43.80 15.26 9.47
N THR A 368 44.56 14.91 8.44
CA THR A 368 44.06 14.75 7.06
C THR A 368 43.69 13.31 6.70
N ALA A 369 43.73 12.37 7.66
CA ALA A 369 43.39 10.98 7.41
C ALA A 369 41.86 10.80 7.31
N GLU A 370 41.41 10.00 6.33
CA GLU A 370 39.98 9.69 6.15
C GLU A 370 39.44 8.78 7.27
N THR A 371 40.30 7.95 7.87
CA THR A 371 39.90 6.98 8.91
C THR A 371 40.94 6.90 10.02
N GLY A 372 40.47 6.87 11.28
CA GLY A 372 41.26 6.61 12.47
C GLY A 372 40.72 5.38 13.21
N THR A 373 41.61 4.60 13.82
CA THR A 373 41.23 3.46 14.66
C THR A 373 41.88 3.54 16.04
N LEU A 374 41.17 3.08 17.06
CA LEU A 374 41.67 2.98 18.43
C LEU A 374 41.24 1.65 19.03
N GLU A 375 42.21 0.82 19.41
CA GLU A 375 41.98 -0.35 20.24
C GLU A 375 42.17 0.02 21.71
N THR A 376 41.13 -0.19 22.53
CA THR A 376 41.15 0.12 23.96
C THR A 376 41.62 -1.09 24.78
N ALA A 377 42.04 -0.84 26.02
CA ALA A 377 42.58 -1.88 26.92
C ALA A 377 41.57 -3.01 27.27
N ASP A 378 40.26 -2.77 27.07
CA ASP A 378 39.19 -3.76 27.20
C ASP A 378 38.89 -4.52 25.88
N GLY A 379 39.71 -4.33 24.84
CA GLY A 379 39.62 -5.04 23.56
C GLY A 379 38.57 -4.50 22.59
N ARG A 380 38.00 -3.31 22.83
CA ARG A 380 37.10 -2.67 21.87
C ARG A 380 37.89 -1.91 20.81
N ILE A 381 37.44 -2.00 19.57
CA ILE A 381 38.02 -1.25 18.44
C ILE A 381 37.02 -0.18 18.01
N TYR A 382 37.42 1.07 18.16
CA TYR A 382 36.69 2.22 17.66
C TYR A 382 37.22 2.60 16.29
N THR A 383 36.32 2.84 15.33
CA THR A 383 36.65 3.35 14.00
C THR A 383 35.94 4.68 13.81
N VAL A 384 36.71 5.72 13.50
CA VAL A 384 36.19 7.06 13.15
C VAL A 384 36.49 7.29 11.68
N THR A 385 35.49 7.74 10.92
CA THR A 385 35.60 7.94 9.48
C THR A 385 35.02 9.30 9.10
N ASP A 386 35.81 10.13 8.43
CA ASP A 386 35.38 11.38 7.82
C ASP A 386 35.40 11.24 6.29
N LYS A 387 34.21 11.11 5.69
CA LYS A 387 34.08 11.01 4.23
C LYS A 387 33.80 12.37 3.62
N GLU A 388 34.56 12.71 2.59
CA GLU A 388 34.21 13.82 1.71
C GLU A 388 32.99 13.44 0.88
N THR A 389 31.85 14.06 1.18
CA THR A 389 30.64 13.93 0.36
C THR A 389 30.54 15.11 -0.60
N ALA A 390 30.25 14.83 -1.87
CA ALA A 390 29.99 15.87 -2.86
C ALA A 390 28.92 16.85 -2.35
N GLY A 391 29.18 18.15 -2.52
CA GLY A 391 28.25 19.19 -2.09
C GLY A 391 26.87 19.01 -2.73
N ARG A 392 25.82 19.14 -1.92
CA ARG A 392 24.43 19.01 -2.38
C ARG A 392 24.14 20.05 -3.46
N LYS A 393 23.90 19.62 -4.69
CA LYS A 393 23.42 20.49 -5.77
C LYS A 393 21.92 20.69 -5.61
N THR A 394 21.50 21.85 -5.12
CA THR A 394 20.09 22.24 -5.03
C THR A 394 19.80 23.41 -5.96
N ILE A 395 18.59 23.45 -6.50
CA ILE A 395 18.11 24.59 -7.28
C ILE A 395 17.86 25.77 -6.33
N ASP A 396 18.43 26.94 -6.63
CA ASP A 396 18.09 28.19 -5.97
C ASP A 396 16.73 28.67 -6.48
N SER A 397 15.66 28.25 -5.79
CA SER A 397 14.28 28.52 -6.21
C SER A 397 13.97 30.02 -6.28
N LYS A 398 14.62 30.85 -5.45
CA LYS A 398 14.44 32.30 -5.44
C LYS A 398 15.03 32.92 -6.69
N LYS A 399 16.27 32.56 -7.03
CA LYS A 399 16.89 33.04 -8.28
C LYS A 399 16.17 32.51 -9.51
N LEU A 400 15.70 31.27 -9.49
CA LEU A 400 14.93 30.69 -10.59
C LEU A 400 13.62 31.45 -10.82
N LYS A 401 12.88 31.77 -9.74
CA LYS A 401 11.64 32.56 -9.82
C LYS A 401 11.88 33.96 -10.40
N ILE A 402 13.02 34.58 -10.10
CA ILE A 402 13.37 35.91 -10.63
C ILE A 402 13.81 35.83 -12.10
N ALA A 403 14.67 34.85 -12.44
CA ALA A 403 15.28 34.77 -13.77
C ALA A 403 14.37 34.12 -14.83
N LEU A 404 13.53 33.16 -14.43
CA LEU A 404 12.66 32.37 -15.30
C LEU A 404 11.31 32.09 -14.62
N PRO A 405 10.46 33.12 -14.41
CA PRO A 405 9.19 32.99 -13.71
C PRO A 405 8.25 31.99 -14.38
N ASP A 406 8.17 31.99 -15.72
CA ASP A 406 7.30 31.07 -16.47
C ASP A 406 7.68 29.60 -16.25
N VAL A 407 8.99 29.31 -16.14
CA VAL A 407 9.49 27.97 -15.83
C VAL A 407 9.19 27.63 -14.38
N TYR A 408 9.45 28.55 -13.45
CA TYR A 408 9.15 28.35 -12.03
C TYR A 408 7.67 28.03 -11.79
N ASP A 409 6.75 28.79 -12.41
CA ASP A 409 5.31 28.59 -12.26
C ASP A 409 4.85 27.29 -12.91
N ARG A 410 5.44 26.90 -14.05
CA ARG A 410 5.14 25.62 -14.72
C ARG A 410 5.50 24.38 -13.89
N PHE A 411 6.51 24.48 -13.02
CA PHE A 411 6.97 23.36 -12.18
C PHE A 411 6.56 23.48 -10.71
N MET A 412 5.83 24.54 -10.35
CA MET A 412 5.32 24.73 -9.00
C MET A 412 4.06 23.86 -8.79
N LYS A 413 4.18 22.87 -7.91
CA LYS A 413 3.03 22.11 -7.41
C LYS A 413 2.41 22.85 -6.24
N ALA A 414 1.12 23.20 -6.33
CA ALA A 414 0.35 23.60 -5.17
C ALA A 414 -0.03 22.33 -4.40
N GLY A 415 0.50 22.15 -3.20
CA GLY A 415 0.02 21.11 -2.29
C GLY A 415 -1.34 21.48 -1.71
N ASP A 416 -2.08 20.48 -1.23
CA ASP A 416 -3.39 20.70 -0.63
C ASP A 416 -3.31 21.58 0.62
N SER A 417 -4.38 22.32 0.88
CA SER A 417 -4.46 23.15 2.09
C SER A 417 -4.45 22.26 3.33
N THR A 418 -3.50 22.48 4.24
CA THR A 418 -3.42 21.74 5.50
C THR A 418 -4.07 22.52 6.64
N ILE A 419 -4.86 21.83 7.46
CA ILE A 419 -5.40 22.40 8.71
C ILE A 419 -4.35 22.21 9.80
N ARG A 420 -3.99 23.31 10.48
CA ARG A 420 -3.02 23.29 11.58
C ARG A 420 -3.69 23.77 12.86
N THR A 421 -3.57 22.96 13.91
CA THR A 421 -4.02 23.32 15.25
C THR A 421 -2.90 23.99 16.01
N THR A 422 -3.18 25.12 16.65
CA THR A 422 -2.22 25.83 17.52
C THR A 422 -2.95 26.37 18.73
N VAL A 423 -2.49 26.02 19.92
CA VAL A 423 -3.01 26.56 21.18
C VAL A 423 -2.04 27.61 21.70
N LYS A 424 -2.56 28.77 22.09
CA LYS A 424 -1.81 29.87 22.72
C LYS A 424 -2.58 30.38 23.92
N ILE A 425 -1.87 30.76 24.97
CA ILE A 425 -2.44 31.54 26.07
C ILE A 425 -2.37 33.01 25.66
N THR A 426 -3.53 33.63 25.45
CA THR A 426 -3.64 35.07 25.18
C THR A 426 -4.43 35.72 26.31
N GLY A 427 -3.71 36.06 27.38
CA GLY A 427 -4.27 36.64 28.61
C GLY A 427 -3.16 36.64 29.66
N LYS A 428 -2.98 37.77 30.36
CA LYS A 428 -1.87 38.06 31.27
C LYS A 428 -1.46 36.88 32.17
N LYS A 429 -0.14 36.63 32.24
CA LYS A 429 0.51 36.31 33.52
C LYS A 429 0.12 37.41 34.51
N GLU A 430 -0.72 37.11 35.49
CA GLU A 430 -0.71 37.84 36.74
C GLU A 430 -0.13 36.93 37.82
N ILE A 431 1.12 37.31 38.15
CA ILE A 431 2.01 37.00 39.27
C ILE A 431 2.63 35.61 39.29
#